data_AF-A0A374UPP8-F1
#
_entry.id   AF-A0A374UPP8-F1
#
_cell.length_a   1.000
_cell.length_b   1.000
_cell.length_c   1.000
_cell.angle_alpha   90.00
_cell.angle_beta   90.00
_cell.angle_gamma   90.00
#
_symmetry.space_group_name_H-M   'P 1'
#
loop_
_entity.id
_entity.type
_entity.pdbx_description
1 polymer ?
#
loop_
_entity_poly.entity_id
_entity_poly.type
_entity_poly.pdbx_seq_one_letter_code
_entity_poly.pdbx_strand_id
1 'polypeptide(L)'
;MNTIYLHGVKCWIVNLMPFSEKKRDSFKVLPFQKACIEHKIFGMGWGTDIITDIPDNAKLDDFSKKIYETKAKEKEEYRNEPYKSALNSYQEISDGDFVIMRLKNSHYYIGRIIGNAKYIQRLFVDGANRLSWGCNVDEWIELENEEKIPSEIVGRFSQKYHSTIQQVSNLRLKALIISLYEHKSNKCGFNIPKIFLNESNFVTTLNYMELEDLVSQFIYDKHRENGYVLLPSSCKVNKQNYEFSFVSKIGKPITCQVKNQESIDPKGYAKEDSYEKIYLFSGKWSQEEADRLKEEYKNTNIYIISKSELYKTLNENSYLKNKLAEFYNIDNNTVHSYEMIKNILEENPKTKECIVYKKCRFTKNKIYKFNDNRKIIYIENYECFYSPEFNSIFINSSDKTYDDSIEKFKNTFDI
;
A
#
# COMPACT_ATOMS: atom_id res chain seq x y z
N MET A 1 9.48 1.21 -23.32
CA MET A 1 8.27 1.26 -22.47
C MET A 1 7.46 -0.01 -22.67
N ASN A 2 7.11 -0.72 -21.60
CA ASN A 2 6.37 -2.00 -21.71
C ASN A 2 4.85 -1.78 -21.67
N THR A 3 4.07 -2.72 -22.25
CA THR A 3 2.59 -2.74 -22.15
C THR A 3 2.16 -3.97 -21.34
N ILE A 4 1.36 -3.76 -20.30
CA ILE A 4 0.96 -4.78 -19.32
C ILE A 4 -0.56 -4.86 -19.29
N TYR A 5 -1.12 -6.02 -19.58
CA TYR A 5 -2.56 -6.27 -19.53
C TYR A 5 -2.93 -6.90 -18.18
N LEU A 6 -3.58 -6.13 -17.31
CA LEU A 6 -4.06 -6.60 -16.01
C LEU A 6 -5.42 -7.32 -16.09
N HIS A 7 -6.11 -7.26 -17.24
CA HIS A 7 -7.34 -8.01 -17.52
C HIS A 7 -8.42 -7.91 -16.42
N GLY A 8 -8.60 -6.74 -15.81
CA GLY A 8 -9.60 -6.53 -14.77
C GLY A 8 -9.35 -7.22 -13.43
N VAL A 9 -8.24 -7.97 -13.29
CA VAL A 9 -7.87 -8.71 -12.07
C VAL A 9 -7.92 -7.80 -10.85
N LYS A 10 -8.40 -8.27 -9.71
CA LYS A 10 -8.43 -7.50 -8.46
C LYS A 10 -7.41 -8.07 -7.47
N CYS A 11 -6.97 -7.21 -6.54
CA CYS A 11 -6.17 -7.62 -5.41
C CYS A 11 -6.91 -7.31 -4.11
N TRP A 12 -6.83 -8.20 -3.15
CA TRP A 12 -7.61 -8.17 -1.91
C TRP A 12 -6.68 -8.27 -0.71
N ILE A 13 -6.88 -7.39 0.28
CA ILE A 13 -6.28 -7.53 1.60
C ILE A 13 -7.33 -8.12 2.52
N VAL A 14 -7.01 -9.25 3.17
CA VAL A 14 -7.94 -9.96 4.05
C VAL A 14 -7.41 -9.96 5.47
N ASN A 15 -8.29 -9.60 6.40
CA ASN A 15 -8.06 -9.73 7.82
C ASN A 15 -8.82 -10.96 8.33
N LEU A 16 -8.13 -12.11 8.33
CA LEU A 16 -8.72 -13.42 8.66
C LEU A 16 -8.89 -13.57 10.18
N MET A 17 -9.87 -12.86 10.73
CA MET A 17 -10.26 -12.92 12.13
C MET A 17 -11.78 -12.93 12.28
N PRO A 18 -12.46 -14.05 11.96
CA PRO A 18 -13.92 -14.18 12.07
C PRO A 18 -14.41 -14.29 13.53
N PHE A 19 -13.73 -13.63 14.46
CA PHE A 19 -14.00 -13.66 15.89
C PHE A 19 -14.49 -12.28 16.34
N SER A 20 -15.46 -12.26 17.26
CA SER A 20 -15.81 -11.03 17.96
C SER A 20 -14.61 -10.49 18.73
N GLU A 21 -14.51 -9.18 18.91
CA GLU A 21 -13.34 -8.54 19.53
C GLU A 21 -12.96 -9.15 20.88
N LYS A 22 -13.96 -9.48 21.70
CA LYS A 22 -13.80 -10.13 23.01
C LYS A 22 -13.23 -11.56 22.92
N LYS A 23 -13.26 -12.20 21.75
CA LYS A 23 -12.83 -13.59 21.50
C LYS A 23 -11.57 -13.67 20.61
N ARG A 24 -10.93 -12.55 20.28
CA ARG A 24 -9.70 -12.47 19.46
C ARG A 24 -8.43 -12.79 20.26
N ASP A 25 -8.46 -13.88 21.01
CA ASP A 25 -7.27 -14.40 21.70
C ASP A 25 -6.36 -15.13 20.70
N SER A 26 -5.04 -14.91 20.78
CA SER A 26 -4.04 -15.49 19.88
C SER A 26 -4.08 -17.02 19.88
N PHE A 27 -4.40 -17.64 21.03
CA PHE A 27 -4.53 -19.09 21.15
C PHE A 27 -5.69 -19.69 20.35
N LYS A 28 -6.69 -18.88 19.95
CA LYS A 28 -7.82 -19.32 19.12
C LYS A 28 -7.68 -18.86 17.67
N VAL A 29 -7.21 -17.62 17.48
CA VAL A 29 -7.10 -17.02 16.16
C VAL A 29 -6.02 -17.70 15.33
N LEU A 30 -4.83 -17.96 15.89
CA LEU A 30 -3.72 -18.51 15.13
C LEU A 30 -3.98 -19.95 14.65
N PRO A 31 -4.50 -20.89 15.47
CA PRO A 31 -4.85 -22.23 14.97
C PRO A 31 -5.89 -22.19 13.85
N PHE A 32 -6.91 -21.33 13.97
CA PHE A 32 -7.89 -21.14 12.91
C PHE A 32 -7.26 -20.63 11.61
N GLN A 33 -6.42 -19.60 11.72
CA GLN A 33 -5.69 -19.06 10.57
C GLN A 33 -4.81 -20.12 9.90
N LYS A 34 -4.09 -20.93 10.68
CA LYS A 34 -3.28 -22.04 10.16
C LYS A 34 -4.11 -23.09 9.44
N ALA A 35 -5.24 -23.50 10.01
CA ALA A 35 -6.15 -24.42 9.34
C ALA A 35 -6.69 -23.84 8.01
N CYS A 36 -6.94 -22.54 7.93
CA CYS A 36 -7.28 -21.88 6.66
C CYS A 36 -6.14 -21.95 5.63
N ILE A 37 -4.88 -21.81 6.06
CA ILE A 37 -3.72 -22.01 5.18
C ILE A 37 -3.66 -23.46 4.68
N GLU A 38 -3.76 -24.44 5.57
CA GLU A 38 -3.73 -25.87 5.23
C GLU A 38 -4.83 -26.26 4.23
N HIS A 39 -6.04 -25.69 4.39
CA HIS A 39 -7.19 -25.94 3.52
C HIS A 39 -7.25 -25.01 2.30
N LYS A 40 -6.21 -24.19 2.07
CA LYS A 40 -6.13 -23.24 0.94
C LYS A 40 -7.36 -22.35 0.81
N ILE A 41 -7.82 -21.80 1.93
CA ILE A 41 -9.08 -21.05 2.01
C ILE A 41 -8.90 -19.77 2.80
N PHE A 42 -9.69 -18.75 2.47
CA PHE A 42 -9.87 -17.57 3.30
C PHE A 42 -11.34 -17.15 3.22
N GLY A 43 -11.81 -16.43 4.22
CA GLY A 43 -13.22 -16.06 4.24
C GLY A 43 -13.57 -15.07 5.33
N MET A 44 -14.84 -14.72 5.35
CA MET A 44 -15.49 -14.05 6.48
C MET A 44 -16.41 -15.01 7.20
N GLY A 45 -16.56 -14.81 8.50
CA GLY A 45 -17.47 -15.58 9.34
C GLY A 45 -18.12 -14.67 10.37
N TRP A 46 -19.43 -14.78 10.50
CA TRP A 46 -20.23 -13.92 11.37
C TRP A 46 -21.18 -14.74 12.22
N GLY A 47 -20.67 -15.68 13.02
CA GLY A 47 -21.40 -16.33 14.14
C GLY A 47 -22.84 -16.79 13.88
N THR A 48 -23.26 -16.90 12.61
CA THR A 48 -24.58 -17.34 12.21
C THR A 48 -24.57 -18.85 12.39
N ASP A 49 -25.68 -19.38 12.89
CA ASP A 49 -25.89 -20.82 12.84
C ASP A 49 -25.89 -21.23 11.36
N ILE A 50 -25.68 -22.53 11.07
CA ILE A 50 -25.73 -23.00 9.69
C ILE A 50 -27.05 -22.57 9.08
N ILE A 51 -26.98 -21.84 7.98
CA ILE A 51 -28.15 -21.50 7.17
C ILE A 51 -28.38 -22.68 6.24
N THR A 52 -29.27 -23.58 6.65
CA THR A 52 -29.60 -24.81 5.91
C THR A 52 -30.19 -24.53 4.52
N ASP A 53 -30.75 -23.33 4.34
CA ASP A 53 -31.34 -22.86 3.09
C ASP A 53 -30.28 -22.57 2.01
N ILE A 54 -28.99 -22.49 2.38
CA ILE A 54 -27.87 -22.30 1.46
C ILE A 54 -27.01 -23.56 1.46
N PRO A 55 -26.96 -24.33 0.35
CA PRO A 55 -26.12 -25.53 0.28
C PRO A 55 -24.64 -25.24 0.52
N ASP A 56 -23.91 -26.19 1.11
CA ASP A 56 -22.44 -26.08 1.22
C ASP A 56 -21.82 -25.97 -0.18
N ASN A 57 -20.85 -25.07 -0.34
CA ASN A 57 -20.23 -24.68 -1.61
C ASN A 57 -21.12 -23.93 -2.61
N ALA A 58 -22.34 -23.53 -2.23
CA ALA A 58 -23.16 -22.67 -3.07
C ALA A 58 -22.41 -21.36 -3.38
N LYS A 59 -22.46 -20.92 -4.64
CA LYS A 59 -21.84 -19.65 -5.07
C LYS A 59 -22.52 -18.47 -4.38
N LEU A 60 -21.77 -17.45 -4.00
CA LEU A 60 -22.31 -16.17 -3.57
C LEU A 60 -22.87 -15.41 -4.78
N ASP A 61 -24.18 -15.52 -4.97
CA ASP A 61 -24.97 -14.82 -5.98
C ASP A 61 -26.07 -13.99 -5.30
N ASP A 62 -26.86 -13.25 -6.08
CA ASP A 62 -27.91 -12.37 -5.53
C ASP A 62 -28.96 -13.13 -4.72
N PHE A 63 -29.25 -14.39 -5.08
CA PHE A 63 -30.23 -15.23 -4.39
C PHE A 63 -29.72 -15.67 -3.02
N SER A 64 -28.56 -16.32 -2.97
CA SER A 64 -27.94 -16.81 -1.74
C SER A 64 -27.51 -15.68 -0.81
N LYS A 65 -27.08 -14.54 -1.38
CA LYS A 65 -26.83 -13.30 -0.64
C LYS A 65 -28.09 -12.83 0.08
N LYS A 66 -29.24 -12.77 -0.60
CA LYS A 66 -30.50 -12.34 0.00
C LYS A 66 -30.93 -13.25 1.15
N ILE A 67 -30.80 -14.57 0.99
CA ILE A 67 -31.07 -15.54 2.07
C ILE A 67 -30.18 -15.25 3.28
N TYR A 68 -28.88 -15.09 3.05
CA TYR A 68 -27.91 -14.78 4.10
C TYR A 68 -28.25 -13.47 4.82
N GLU A 69 -28.57 -12.41 4.07
CA GLU A 69 -28.94 -11.11 4.63
C GLU A 69 -30.20 -11.17 5.49
N THR A 70 -31.23 -11.92 5.06
CA THR A 70 -32.45 -12.12 5.85
C THR A 70 -32.15 -12.83 7.17
N LYS A 71 -31.39 -13.92 7.12
CA LYS A 71 -31.03 -14.70 8.32
C LYS A 71 -30.10 -13.95 9.26
N ALA A 72 -29.15 -13.19 8.73
CA ALA A 72 -28.25 -12.38 9.55
C ALA A 72 -29.03 -11.34 10.36
N LYS A 73 -30.05 -10.69 9.78
CA LYS A 73 -30.89 -9.68 10.45
C LYS A 73 -31.72 -10.21 11.63
N GLU A 74 -31.99 -11.50 11.68
CA GLU A 74 -32.71 -12.13 12.79
C GLU A 74 -31.89 -12.08 14.10
N LYS A 75 -30.56 -11.96 14.02
CA LYS A 75 -29.67 -11.88 15.19
C LYS A 75 -29.43 -10.43 15.62
N GLU A 76 -29.56 -10.17 16.91
CA GLU A 76 -29.41 -8.83 17.50
C GLU A 76 -28.05 -8.19 17.20
N GLU A 77 -26.97 -8.98 17.27
CA GLU A 77 -25.59 -8.54 16.99
C GLU A 77 -25.38 -8.04 15.55
N TYR A 78 -26.29 -8.36 14.63
CA TYR A 78 -26.16 -8.07 13.20
C TYR A 78 -27.23 -7.10 12.69
N ARG A 79 -28.06 -6.51 13.57
CA ARG A 79 -29.09 -5.52 13.18
C ARG A 79 -28.52 -4.29 12.46
N ASN A 80 -27.30 -3.87 12.81
CA ASN A 80 -26.60 -2.75 12.17
C ASN A 80 -25.85 -3.15 10.88
N GLU A 81 -26.13 -4.35 10.35
CA GLU A 81 -25.56 -4.88 9.10
C GLU A 81 -24.01 -4.85 9.00
N PRO A 82 -23.23 -5.16 10.06
CA PRO A 82 -21.76 -5.04 10.04
C PRO A 82 -21.08 -5.95 9.00
N TYR A 83 -21.77 -6.98 8.55
CA TYR A 83 -21.31 -7.95 7.57
C TYR A 83 -21.45 -7.47 6.11
N LYS A 84 -22.30 -6.47 5.83
CA LYS A 84 -22.78 -6.17 4.47
C LYS A 84 -21.66 -5.70 3.53
N SER A 85 -20.77 -4.85 4.03
CA SER A 85 -19.62 -4.39 3.23
C SER A 85 -18.71 -5.56 2.86
N ALA A 86 -18.45 -6.48 3.79
CA ALA A 86 -17.63 -7.64 3.50
C ALA A 86 -18.35 -8.58 2.52
N LEU A 87 -19.64 -8.84 2.71
CA LEU A 87 -20.47 -9.66 1.81
C LEU A 87 -20.44 -9.16 0.37
N ASN A 88 -20.60 -7.84 0.18
CA ASN A 88 -20.48 -7.21 -1.14
C ASN A 88 -19.10 -7.42 -1.75
N SER A 89 -18.02 -7.22 -0.97
CA SER A 89 -16.66 -7.46 -1.45
C SER A 89 -16.42 -8.92 -1.84
N TYR A 90 -16.92 -9.89 -1.07
CA TYR A 90 -16.80 -11.31 -1.44
C TYR A 90 -17.59 -11.65 -2.71
N GLN A 91 -18.75 -11.03 -2.93
CA GLN A 91 -19.54 -11.22 -4.16
C GLN A 91 -18.77 -10.73 -5.41
N GLU A 92 -17.89 -9.75 -5.24
CA GLU A 92 -17.10 -9.15 -6.31
C GLU A 92 -15.78 -9.89 -6.64
N ILE A 93 -15.39 -10.89 -5.84
CA ILE A 93 -14.19 -11.69 -6.07
C ILE A 93 -14.39 -12.58 -7.30
N SER A 94 -13.38 -12.60 -8.17
CA SER A 94 -13.37 -13.41 -9.38
C SER A 94 -12.20 -14.40 -9.42
N ASP A 95 -12.33 -15.42 -10.26
CA ASP A 95 -11.25 -16.36 -10.54
C ASP A 95 -10.02 -15.62 -11.09
N GLY A 96 -8.83 -15.96 -10.60
CA GLY A 96 -7.57 -15.33 -10.99
C GLY A 96 -7.23 -14.04 -10.25
N ASP A 97 -8.10 -13.52 -9.38
CA ASP A 97 -7.79 -12.44 -8.44
C ASP A 97 -6.65 -12.83 -7.47
N PHE A 98 -6.04 -11.85 -6.81
CA PHE A 98 -5.00 -12.08 -5.81
C PHE A 98 -5.47 -11.69 -4.41
N VAL A 99 -5.01 -12.42 -3.41
CA VAL A 99 -5.27 -12.13 -2.00
C VAL A 99 -3.98 -12.13 -1.20
N ILE A 100 -3.85 -11.19 -0.27
CA ILE A 100 -2.78 -11.15 0.71
C ILE A 100 -3.37 -11.01 2.11
N MET A 101 -2.78 -11.72 3.07
CA MET A 101 -3.15 -11.64 4.49
C MET A 101 -1.92 -11.67 5.39
N ARG A 102 -2.10 -11.20 6.63
CA ARG A 102 -1.12 -11.31 7.72
C ARG A 102 -1.74 -12.10 8.86
N LEU A 103 -1.04 -13.12 9.34
CA LEU A 103 -1.45 -13.91 10.49
C LEU A 103 -0.98 -13.28 11.80
N LYS A 104 -1.51 -13.78 12.93
CA LYS A 104 -1.17 -13.27 14.28
C LYS A 104 0.29 -13.47 14.67
N ASN A 105 0.98 -14.43 14.08
CA ASN A 105 2.42 -14.65 14.27
C ASN A 105 3.29 -13.73 13.40
N SER A 106 2.71 -12.75 12.70
CA SER A 106 3.40 -11.83 11.76
C SER A 106 3.92 -12.46 10.47
N HIS A 107 3.53 -13.70 10.17
CA HIS A 107 3.77 -14.28 8.85
C HIS A 107 2.70 -13.76 7.88
N TYR A 108 3.09 -13.56 6.62
CA TYR A 108 2.19 -13.13 5.58
C TYR A 108 2.01 -14.23 4.56
N TYR A 109 0.85 -14.24 3.91
CA TYR A 109 0.53 -15.21 2.89
C TYR A 109 -0.10 -14.51 1.70
N ILE A 110 0.38 -14.83 0.51
CA ILE A 110 -0.17 -14.37 -0.76
C ILE A 110 -0.64 -15.57 -1.58
N GLY A 111 -1.79 -15.44 -2.24
CA GLY A 111 -2.38 -16.51 -3.03
C GLY A 111 -3.14 -15.98 -4.24
N ARG A 112 -3.23 -16.81 -5.28
CA ARG A 112 -4.07 -16.59 -6.45
C ARG A 112 -5.39 -17.33 -6.25
N ILE A 113 -6.49 -16.61 -6.35
CA ILE A 113 -7.85 -17.09 -6.06
C ILE A 113 -8.32 -18.03 -7.16
N ILE A 114 -8.93 -19.15 -6.76
CA ILE A 114 -9.60 -20.10 -7.66
C ILE A 114 -11.12 -20.04 -7.44
N GLY A 115 -11.82 -19.73 -8.51
CA GLY A 115 -13.28 -19.63 -8.57
C GLY A 115 -13.84 -18.40 -7.86
N ASN A 116 -15.15 -18.45 -7.60
CA ASN A 116 -15.89 -17.39 -6.92
C ASN A 116 -16.04 -17.69 -5.42
N ALA A 117 -16.49 -16.70 -4.66
CA ALA A 117 -16.88 -16.90 -3.27
C ALA A 117 -18.00 -17.94 -3.14
N LYS A 118 -17.89 -18.78 -2.11
CA LYS A 118 -18.80 -19.89 -1.81
C LYS A 118 -19.21 -19.89 -0.35
N TYR A 119 -20.40 -20.44 -0.10
CA TYR A 119 -20.87 -20.71 1.25
C TYR A 119 -20.06 -21.86 1.84
N ILE A 120 -19.55 -21.69 3.06
CA ILE A 120 -18.68 -22.68 3.71
C ILE A 120 -19.38 -23.15 4.98
N GLN A 121 -19.78 -24.42 5.03
CA GLN A 121 -20.35 -25.01 6.23
C GLN A 121 -19.34 -25.87 6.99
N ARG A 122 -18.31 -26.37 6.29
CA ARG A 122 -17.44 -27.48 6.73
C ARG A 122 -16.07 -27.10 7.31
N LEU A 123 -15.71 -25.81 7.35
CA LEU A 123 -14.45 -25.40 7.95
C LEU A 123 -14.61 -25.24 9.46
N PHE A 124 -14.57 -26.37 10.16
CA PHE A 124 -14.61 -26.43 11.61
C PHE A 124 -13.19 -26.54 12.14
N VAL A 125 -12.78 -25.55 12.93
CA VAL A 125 -11.58 -25.65 13.76
C VAL A 125 -12.09 -25.54 15.19
N ASP A 126 -11.71 -26.47 16.05
CA ASP A 126 -12.21 -26.55 17.42
C ASP A 126 -12.09 -25.19 18.13
N GLY A 127 -13.23 -24.66 18.58
CA GLY A 127 -13.31 -23.38 19.30
C GLY A 127 -13.29 -22.10 18.45
N ALA A 128 -13.27 -22.20 17.11
CA ALA A 128 -13.35 -21.05 16.20
C ALA A 128 -14.73 -20.86 15.57
N ASN A 129 -15.09 -19.60 15.30
CA ASN A 129 -16.27 -19.29 14.49
C ASN A 129 -16.04 -19.79 13.06
N ARG A 130 -17.05 -20.45 12.50
CA ARG A 130 -17.01 -20.96 11.12
C ARG A 130 -16.91 -19.79 10.14
N LEU A 131 -16.21 -20.01 9.02
CA LEU A 131 -16.40 -19.16 7.85
C LEU A 131 -17.85 -19.32 7.38
N SER A 132 -18.49 -18.22 7.00
CA SER A 132 -19.80 -18.25 6.35
C SER A 132 -19.64 -18.18 4.83
N TRP A 133 -18.72 -17.32 4.37
CA TRP A 133 -18.42 -17.12 2.96
C TRP A 133 -16.91 -17.07 2.78
N GLY A 134 -16.39 -17.67 1.72
CA GLY A 134 -14.96 -17.62 1.43
C GLY A 134 -14.60 -18.13 0.06
N CYS A 135 -13.32 -18.04 -0.27
CA CYS A 135 -12.76 -18.46 -1.55
C CYS A 135 -11.59 -19.40 -1.31
N ASN A 136 -11.31 -20.23 -2.32
CA ASN A 136 -10.10 -21.02 -2.36
C ASN A 136 -8.97 -20.25 -3.06
N VAL A 137 -7.74 -20.62 -2.75
CA VAL A 137 -6.55 -20.24 -3.53
C VAL A 137 -5.89 -21.48 -4.11
N ASP A 138 -5.14 -21.29 -5.19
CA ASP A 138 -4.31 -22.35 -5.80
C ASP A 138 -3.28 -22.87 -4.81
N GLU A 139 -2.55 -21.94 -4.21
CA GLU A 139 -1.59 -22.17 -3.15
C GLU A 139 -1.44 -20.91 -2.32
N TRP A 140 -1.01 -21.11 -1.07
CA TRP A 140 -0.49 -20.03 -0.25
C TRP A 140 1.02 -20.02 -0.34
N ILE A 141 1.57 -18.87 -0.70
CA ILE A 141 2.99 -18.61 -0.62
C ILE A 141 3.24 -17.89 0.69
N GLU A 142 4.04 -18.51 1.55
CA GLU A 142 4.45 -17.91 2.81
C GLU A 142 5.56 -16.87 2.60
N LEU A 143 5.39 -15.73 3.27
CA LEU A 143 6.36 -14.65 3.35
C LEU A 143 6.61 -14.44 4.85
N GLU A 144 7.69 -15.06 5.33
CA GLU A 144 7.94 -15.32 6.75
C GLU A 144 7.91 -14.07 7.63
N ASN A 145 8.30 -12.92 7.09
CA ASN A 145 8.39 -11.67 7.83
C ASN A 145 8.28 -10.44 6.91
N GLU A 146 8.29 -9.26 7.53
CA GLU A 146 8.18 -7.95 6.86
C GLU A 146 9.34 -7.63 5.90
N GLU A 147 10.47 -8.36 5.96
CA GLU A 147 11.58 -8.18 5.01
C GLU A 147 11.33 -8.87 3.68
N LYS A 148 10.44 -9.87 3.64
CA LYS A 148 10.10 -10.62 2.41
C LYS A 148 8.99 -9.98 1.60
N ILE A 149 8.64 -8.73 1.91
CA ILE A 149 7.48 -8.03 1.36
C ILE A 149 7.84 -6.57 1.08
N PRO A 150 7.37 -6.01 -0.04
CA PRO A 150 7.42 -4.57 -0.28
C PRO A 150 6.84 -3.77 0.90
N SER A 151 7.57 -2.78 1.38
CA SER A 151 7.20 -2.02 2.58
C SER A 151 5.87 -1.27 2.47
N GLU A 152 5.48 -0.87 1.25
CA GLU A 152 4.18 -0.27 0.98
C GLU A 152 3.01 -1.24 1.31
N ILE A 153 3.20 -2.55 1.11
CA ILE A 153 2.23 -3.58 1.51
C ILE A 153 2.22 -3.72 3.02
N VAL A 154 3.39 -3.76 3.69
CA VAL A 154 3.49 -3.86 5.15
C VAL A 154 2.70 -2.73 5.82
N GLY A 155 2.84 -1.49 5.35
CA GLY A 155 2.12 -0.33 5.88
C GLY A 155 0.58 -0.46 5.84
N ARG A 156 0.02 -1.30 4.96
CA ARG A 156 -1.43 -1.59 4.93
C ARG A 156 -1.89 -2.46 6.10
N PHE A 157 -1.01 -3.32 6.60
CA PHE A 157 -1.27 -4.19 7.75
C PHE A 157 -0.95 -3.53 9.10
N SER A 158 -0.37 -2.33 9.10
CA SER A 158 -0.06 -1.57 10.32
C SER A 158 -1.13 -0.53 10.67
N GLN A 159 -2.26 -0.51 9.96
CA GLN A 159 -3.35 0.44 10.19
C GLN A 159 -4.11 0.09 11.48
N LYS A 160 -4.55 1.11 12.24
CA LYS A 160 -5.31 0.89 13.48
C LYS A 160 -6.64 0.15 13.25
N TYR A 161 -7.27 0.39 12.11
CA TYR A 161 -8.56 -0.19 11.76
C TYR A 161 -8.43 -1.00 10.48
N HIS A 162 -8.88 -2.25 10.54
CA HIS A 162 -8.90 -3.16 9.40
C HIS A 162 -10.31 -3.64 9.13
N SER A 163 -10.78 -3.49 7.89
CA SER A 163 -11.95 -4.21 7.43
C SER A 163 -11.63 -5.70 7.28
N THR A 164 -12.65 -6.56 7.35
CA THR A 164 -12.50 -8.01 7.14
C THR A 164 -11.89 -8.34 5.78
N ILE A 165 -12.26 -7.56 4.77
CA ILE A 165 -11.72 -7.62 3.42
C ILE A 165 -11.69 -6.20 2.85
N GLN A 166 -10.67 -5.89 2.06
CA GLN A 166 -10.53 -4.62 1.37
C GLN A 166 -10.00 -4.87 -0.05
N GLN A 167 -10.69 -4.32 -1.05
CA GLN A 167 -10.14 -4.27 -2.41
C GLN A 167 -9.02 -3.23 -2.49
N VAL A 168 -7.91 -3.60 -3.11
CA VAL A 168 -6.80 -2.69 -3.39
C VAL A 168 -7.16 -1.84 -4.61
N SER A 169 -7.49 -0.57 -4.36
CA SER A 169 -7.83 0.41 -5.42
C SER A 169 -6.61 1.19 -5.94
N ASN A 170 -5.49 1.15 -5.23
CA ASN A 170 -4.23 1.76 -5.67
C ASN A 170 -3.55 0.83 -6.69
N LEU A 171 -3.36 1.34 -7.91
CA LEU A 171 -2.78 0.60 -9.04
C LEU A 171 -1.31 0.21 -8.79
N ARG A 172 -0.54 1.07 -8.13
CA ARG A 172 0.85 0.79 -7.74
C ARG A 172 0.91 -0.39 -6.78
N LEU A 173 0.10 -0.34 -5.71
CA LEU A 173 0.03 -1.42 -4.73
C LEU A 173 -0.48 -2.73 -5.34
N LYS A 174 -1.46 -2.64 -6.24
CA LYS A 174 -1.96 -3.79 -7.01
C LYS A 174 -0.85 -4.44 -7.83
N ALA A 175 -0.08 -3.64 -8.58
CA ALA A 175 1.04 -4.12 -9.37
C ALA A 175 2.14 -4.76 -8.50
N LEU A 176 2.44 -4.19 -7.32
CA LEU A 176 3.36 -4.78 -6.36
C LEU A 176 2.90 -6.15 -5.84
N ILE A 177 1.61 -6.31 -5.50
CA ILE A 177 1.05 -7.58 -5.03
C ILE A 177 1.16 -8.65 -6.12
N ILE A 178 0.77 -8.32 -7.35
CA ILE A 178 0.84 -9.26 -8.49
C ILE A 178 2.31 -9.66 -8.73
N SER A 179 3.21 -8.69 -8.85
CA SER A 179 4.65 -8.93 -9.07
C SER A 179 5.26 -9.80 -7.97
N LEU A 180 4.90 -9.55 -6.71
CA LEU A 180 5.34 -10.35 -5.56
C LEU A 180 4.92 -11.82 -5.68
N TYR A 181 3.65 -12.08 -6.03
CA TYR A 181 3.18 -13.46 -6.24
C TYR A 181 3.94 -14.14 -7.39
N GLU A 182 4.05 -13.48 -8.54
CA GLU A 182 4.71 -14.05 -9.73
C GLU A 182 6.17 -14.44 -9.44
N HIS A 183 6.90 -13.53 -8.81
CA HIS A 183 8.30 -13.76 -8.45
C HIS A 183 8.45 -14.91 -7.45
N LYS A 184 7.60 -14.99 -6.41
CA LYS A 184 7.73 -16.01 -5.36
C LYS A 184 7.18 -17.38 -5.77
N SER A 185 6.19 -17.42 -6.67
CA SER A 185 5.65 -18.68 -7.22
C SER A 185 6.45 -19.22 -8.41
N ASN A 186 7.38 -18.44 -8.97
CA ASN A 186 7.98 -18.70 -10.28
C ASN A 186 6.95 -18.89 -11.41
N LYS A 187 5.74 -18.31 -11.26
CA LYS A 187 4.70 -18.28 -12.29
C LYS A 187 4.72 -16.92 -12.97
N CYS A 188 4.89 -16.89 -14.28
CA CYS A 188 4.85 -15.65 -15.06
C CYS A 188 3.51 -15.54 -15.81
N GLY A 189 2.87 -14.37 -15.76
CA GLY A 189 1.70 -14.03 -16.55
C GLY A 189 1.64 -12.57 -16.97
N PHE A 190 1.87 -11.64 -16.03
CA PHE A 190 1.78 -10.19 -16.22
C PHE A 190 3.13 -9.54 -16.52
N ASN A 191 4.24 -10.10 -16.01
CA ASN A 191 5.60 -9.59 -16.20
C ASN A 191 5.75 -8.13 -15.76
N ILE A 192 5.20 -7.80 -14.59
CA ILE A 192 5.24 -6.44 -14.04
C ILE A 192 6.69 -6.08 -13.68
N PRO A 193 7.26 -5.00 -14.25
CA PRO A 193 8.62 -4.60 -13.94
C PRO A 193 8.72 -4.04 -12.51
N LYS A 194 9.93 -4.09 -11.95
CA LYS A 194 10.22 -3.39 -10.69
C LYS A 194 10.03 -1.89 -10.87
N ILE A 195 9.54 -1.27 -9.81
CA ILE A 195 9.39 0.18 -9.72
C ILE A 195 10.77 0.82 -9.62
N PHE A 196 11.02 1.86 -10.41
CA PHE A 196 12.20 2.70 -10.30
C PHE A 196 12.07 3.62 -9.09
N LEU A 197 13.00 3.44 -8.15
CA LEU A 197 13.11 4.24 -6.95
C LEU A 197 13.92 5.50 -7.25
N ASN A 198 13.41 6.66 -6.87
CA ASN A 198 14.08 7.94 -7.04
C ASN A 198 13.68 8.92 -5.93
N GLU A 199 14.26 10.11 -5.94
CA GLU A 199 14.02 11.15 -4.93
C GLU A 199 12.52 11.54 -4.80
N SER A 200 11.75 11.43 -5.88
CA SER A 200 10.33 11.81 -5.86
C SER A 200 9.42 10.77 -5.21
N ASN A 201 9.82 9.49 -5.18
CA ASN A 201 8.96 8.38 -4.74
C ASN A 201 9.54 7.46 -3.65
N PHE A 202 10.77 7.69 -3.17
CA PHE A 202 11.32 6.84 -2.11
C PHE A 202 10.49 6.90 -0.83
N VAL A 203 9.98 8.08 -0.46
CA VAL A 203 9.23 8.27 0.79
C VAL A 203 7.92 7.46 0.81
N THR A 204 7.19 7.41 -0.31
CA THR A 204 5.96 6.62 -0.44
C THR A 204 6.24 5.12 -0.48
N THR A 205 7.48 4.74 -0.78
CA THR A 205 7.93 3.35 -0.85
C THR A 205 8.25 2.78 0.54
N LEU A 206 8.80 3.62 1.44
CA LEU A 206 9.14 3.22 2.80
C LEU A 206 7.90 3.12 3.69
N ASN A 207 7.89 2.13 4.58
CA ASN A 207 6.95 2.14 5.71
C ASN A 207 7.39 3.16 6.77
N TYR A 208 6.56 3.39 7.81
CA TYR A 208 6.85 4.42 8.81
C TYR A 208 8.12 4.11 9.62
N MET A 209 8.36 2.84 9.97
CA MET A 209 9.54 2.42 10.73
C MET A 209 10.81 2.62 9.91
N GLU A 210 10.80 2.24 8.63
CA GLU A 210 11.97 2.42 7.76
C GLU A 210 12.27 3.90 7.51
N LEU A 211 11.23 4.74 7.42
CA LEU A 211 11.41 6.17 7.28
C LEU A 211 12.01 6.78 8.57
N GLU A 212 11.55 6.33 9.74
CA GLU A 212 12.12 6.70 11.04
C GLU A 212 13.57 6.24 11.18
N ASP A 213 13.90 5.01 10.78
CA ASP A 213 15.26 4.47 10.77
C ASP A 213 16.17 5.29 9.85
N LEU A 214 15.66 5.71 8.68
CA LEU A 214 16.41 6.54 7.75
C LEU A 214 16.67 7.95 8.31
N VAL A 215 15.69 8.55 9.00
CA VAL A 215 15.88 9.82 9.71
C VAL A 215 16.84 9.66 10.89
N SER A 216 16.75 8.55 11.62
CA SER A 216 17.66 8.20 12.71
C SER A 216 19.10 8.12 12.22
N GLN A 217 19.33 7.46 11.09
CA GLN A 217 20.64 7.40 10.43
C GLN A 217 21.15 8.80 10.04
N PHE A 218 20.30 9.64 9.44
CA PHE A 218 20.66 11.02 9.09
C PHE A 218 21.10 11.84 10.31
N ILE A 219 20.38 11.72 11.44
CA ILE A 219 20.71 12.42 12.69
C ILE A 219 22.01 11.85 13.28
N TYR A 220 22.17 10.53 13.28
CA TYR A 220 23.38 9.87 13.75
C TYR A 220 24.61 10.34 12.99
N ASP A 221 24.57 10.37 11.66
CA ASP A 221 25.72 10.77 10.86
C ASP A 221 26.11 12.24 11.07
N LYS A 222 25.14 13.11 11.40
CA LYS A 222 25.42 14.51 11.76
C LYS A 222 26.00 14.70 13.16
N HIS A 223 25.74 13.80 14.12
CA HIS A 223 26.00 14.04 15.54
C HIS A 223 26.85 12.99 16.24
N ARG A 224 27.20 11.89 15.58
CA ARG A 224 28.01 10.81 16.17
C ARG A 224 29.36 11.32 16.70
N GLU A 225 29.98 12.28 16.01
CA GLU A 225 31.26 12.89 16.42
C GLU A 225 31.10 13.77 17.67
N ASN A 226 29.90 14.30 17.91
CA ASN A 226 29.52 15.05 19.11
C ASN A 226 29.13 14.14 20.29
N GLY A 227 29.25 12.82 20.13
CA GLY A 227 28.98 11.84 21.19
C GLY A 227 27.49 11.55 21.43
N TYR A 228 26.61 11.91 20.49
CA TYR A 228 25.20 11.56 20.56
C TYR A 228 24.97 10.10 20.16
N VAL A 229 24.14 9.42 20.95
CA VAL A 229 23.71 8.03 20.69
C VAL A 229 22.19 7.93 20.78
N LEU A 230 21.59 7.08 19.93
CA LEU A 230 20.15 6.80 19.98
C LEU A 230 19.81 6.16 21.33
N LEU A 231 18.73 6.61 21.97
CA LEU A 231 18.18 6.00 23.18
C LEU A 231 17.06 5.02 22.79
N PRO A 232 17.29 3.69 22.76
CA PRO A 232 16.32 2.75 22.17
C PRO A 232 14.99 2.67 22.93
N SER A 233 15.00 2.94 24.24
CA SER A 233 13.78 2.97 25.03
C SER A 233 12.87 4.15 24.68
N SER A 234 13.41 5.23 24.11
CA SER A 234 12.61 6.39 23.71
C SER A 234 11.61 6.05 22.60
N CYS A 235 11.98 5.16 21.67
CA CYS A 235 11.11 4.68 20.59
C CYS A 235 9.90 3.86 21.09
N LYS A 236 9.90 3.42 22.35
CA LYS A 236 8.81 2.61 22.94
C LYS A 236 7.80 3.46 23.70
N VAL A 237 8.12 4.73 23.94
CA VAL A 237 7.23 5.64 24.67
C VAL A 237 6.44 6.41 23.64
N ASN A 238 5.13 6.20 23.61
CA ASN A 238 4.24 6.99 22.77
C ASN A 238 4.17 8.43 23.32
N LYS A 239 5.05 9.30 22.83
CA LYS A 239 5.03 10.74 23.11
C LYS A 239 4.33 11.44 21.97
N GLN A 240 3.30 12.21 22.30
CA GLN A 240 2.65 13.05 21.30
C GLN A 240 3.71 14.01 20.72
N ASN A 241 3.84 14.04 19.39
CA ASN A 241 4.72 14.92 18.61
C ASN A 241 6.23 14.59 18.62
N TYR A 242 6.66 13.43 19.12
CA TYR A 242 8.07 13.03 19.06
C TYR A 242 8.23 11.53 18.86
N GLU A 243 9.13 11.12 17.97
CA GLU A 243 9.31 9.69 17.63
C GLU A 243 10.41 9.01 18.46
N PHE A 244 11.60 9.60 18.53
CA PHE A 244 12.73 9.07 19.31
C PHE A 244 13.73 10.16 19.69
N SER A 245 14.67 9.83 20.57
CA SER A 245 15.67 10.79 21.07
C SER A 245 17.09 10.25 21.01
N PHE A 246 18.02 11.14 20.66
CA PHE A 246 19.45 10.96 20.82
C PHE A 246 19.91 11.71 22.07
N VAL A 247 20.82 11.11 22.84
CA VAL A 247 21.37 11.67 24.07
C VAL A 247 22.88 11.71 24.03
N SER A 248 23.48 12.71 24.66
CA SER A 248 24.91 12.81 24.91
C SER A 248 25.17 12.95 26.42
N LYS A 249 26.42 12.85 26.86
CA LYS A 249 26.77 12.96 28.29
C LYS A 249 26.61 14.38 28.87
N ILE A 250 26.63 15.40 28.01
CA ILE A 250 26.83 16.80 28.43
C ILE A 250 25.75 17.72 27.82
N GLY A 251 25.22 17.39 26.65
CA GLY A 251 24.27 18.21 25.92
C GLY A 251 22.81 17.92 26.22
N LYS A 252 21.93 18.83 25.80
CA LYS A 252 20.49 18.57 25.77
C LYS A 252 20.18 17.47 24.74
N PRO A 253 19.10 16.69 24.92
CA PRO A 253 18.72 15.67 23.95
C PRO A 253 18.42 16.27 22.57
N ILE A 254 18.57 15.46 21.53
CA ILE A 254 18.09 15.72 20.18
C ILE A 254 16.86 14.84 19.95
N THR A 255 15.85 15.36 19.27
CA THR A 255 14.62 14.61 18.96
C THR A 255 14.18 14.86 17.52
N CYS A 256 13.17 14.14 17.08
CA CYS A 256 12.55 14.36 15.78
C CYS A 256 11.04 14.12 15.76
N GLN A 257 10.39 14.73 14.76
CA GLN A 257 9.06 14.35 14.30
C GLN A 257 9.13 13.98 12.83
N VAL A 258 8.65 12.78 12.50
CA VAL A 258 8.65 12.24 11.15
C VAL A 258 7.21 11.98 10.72
N LYS A 259 6.85 12.40 9.52
CA LYS A 259 5.54 12.10 8.92
C LYS A 259 5.71 11.69 7.47
N ASN A 260 5.25 10.49 7.12
CA ASN A 260 5.34 10.00 5.73
C ASN A 260 4.37 10.77 4.80
N GLN A 261 3.07 10.79 5.11
CA GLN A 261 2.03 11.40 4.26
C GLN A 261 1.19 12.47 4.98
N GLU A 262 1.76 13.10 6.00
CA GLU A 262 1.13 14.16 6.78
C GLU A 262 2.04 15.37 6.86
N SER A 263 1.43 16.55 6.96
CA SER A 263 2.16 17.79 7.16
C SER A 263 2.48 17.95 8.65
N ILE A 264 3.62 18.58 8.92
CA ILE A 264 4.01 19.01 10.27
C ILE A 264 3.89 20.54 10.29
N ASP A 265 3.43 21.12 11.40
CA ASP A 265 3.51 22.56 11.63
C ASP A 265 4.75 22.86 12.50
N PRO A 266 5.84 23.41 11.93
CA PRO A 266 7.04 23.74 12.70
C PRO A 266 6.81 24.75 13.82
N LYS A 267 5.79 25.61 13.73
CA LYS A 267 5.48 26.61 14.76
C LYS A 267 5.16 25.98 16.10
N GLY A 268 4.58 24.78 16.10
CA GLY A 268 4.28 24.01 17.31
C GLY A 268 5.53 23.64 18.13
N TYR A 269 6.71 23.65 17.52
CA TYR A 269 7.98 23.28 18.15
C TYR A 269 8.86 24.48 18.48
N ALA A 270 8.52 25.68 18.01
CA ALA A 270 9.39 26.86 18.09
C ALA A 270 9.65 27.35 19.53
N LYS A 271 8.85 26.91 20.50
CA LYS A 271 8.98 27.26 21.93
C LYS A 271 9.65 26.18 22.77
N GLU A 272 10.01 25.05 22.17
CA GLU A 272 10.56 23.90 22.90
C GLU A 272 12.06 24.08 23.11
N ASP A 273 12.47 24.43 24.32
CA ASP A 273 13.86 24.68 24.69
C ASP A 273 14.53 23.48 25.38
N SER A 274 13.77 22.41 25.62
CA SER A 274 14.21 21.17 26.27
C SER A 274 15.17 20.34 25.41
N TYR A 275 15.23 20.63 24.11
CA TYR A 275 16.08 19.94 23.13
C TYR A 275 17.15 20.85 22.54
N GLU A 276 18.33 20.28 22.29
CA GLU A 276 19.40 20.94 21.55
C GLU A 276 19.01 21.14 20.08
N LYS A 277 18.38 20.12 19.49
CA LYS A 277 17.88 20.16 18.12
C LYS A 277 16.60 19.33 17.98
N ILE A 278 15.65 19.84 17.19
CA ILE A 278 14.41 19.16 16.82
C ILE A 278 14.40 19.00 15.30
N TYR A 279 14.54 17.76 14.83
CA TYR A 279 14.51 17.43 13.41
C TYR A 279 13.08 17.19 12.94
N LEU A 280 12.65 17.88 11.88
CA LEU A 280 11.32 17.73 11.30
C LEU A 280 11.44 17.22 9.86
N PHE A 281 10.70 16.17 9.55
CA PHE A 281 10.56 15.65 8.19
C PHE A 281 9.09 15.36 7.86
N SER A 282 8.60 15.93 6.76
CA SER A 282 7.28 15.62 6.20
C SER A 282 7.44 15.21 4.73
N GLY A 283 6.97 14.01 4.39
CA GLY A 283 6.97 13.53 3.00
C GLY A 283 6.00 14.29 2.08
N LYS A 284 5.12 15.13 2.64
CA LYS A 284 4.26 16.04 1.88
C LYS A 284 4.97 17.30 1.40
N TRP A 285 6.06 17.70 2.05
CA TRP A 285 6.77 18.91 1.65
C TRP A 285 7.41 18.73 0.27
N SER A 286 7.27 19.76 -0.57
CA SER A 286 8.11 19.88 -1.77
C SER A 286 9.52 20.30 -1.38
N GLN A 287 10.45 20.25 -2.34
CA GLN A 287 11.81 20.72 -2.08
C GLN A 287 11.82 22.22 -1.78
N GLU A 288 11.05 23.01 -2.52
CA GLU A 288 10.91 24.46 -2.32
C GLU A 288 10.29 24.80 -0.96
N GLU A 289 9.29 24.02 -0.53
CA GLU A 289 8.68 24.21 0.79
C GLU A 289 9.68 23.91 1.91
N ALA A 290 10.44 22.81 1.80
CA ALA A 290 11.47 22.47 2.77
C ALA A 290 12.55 23.57 2.85
N ASP A 291 13.00 24.09 1.72
CA ASP A 291 14.03 25.14 1.67
C ASP A 291 13.53 26.47 2.24
N ARG A 292 12.27 26.85 1.96
CA ARG A 292 11.64 28.02 2.60
C ARG A 292 11.59 27.86 4.13
N LEU A 293 11.19 26.69 4.62
CA LEU A 293 11.10 26.42 6.06
C LEU A 293 12.50 26.37 6.71
N LYS A 294 13.53 25.85 6.01
CA LYS A 294 14.91 25.92 6.50
C LYS A 294 15.35 27.36 6.75
N GLU A 295 15.04 28.26 5.84
CA GLU A 295 15.38 29.68 5.97
C GLU A 295 14.58 30.36 7.09
N GLU A 296 13.28 30.08 7.19
CA GLU A 296 12.40 30.61 8.26
C GLU A 296 12.90 30.22 9.67
N TYR A 297 13.37 28.98 9.83
CA TYR A 297 13.75 28.42 11.14
C TYR A 297 15.28 28.35 11.38
N LYS A 298 16.10 28.97 10.51
CA LYS A 298 17.57 28.86 10.57
C LYS A 298 18.21 29.26 11.90
N ASN A 299 17.59 30.20 12.61
CA ASN A 299 18.08 30.73 13.90
C ASN A 299 17.41 30.09 15.12
N THR A 300 16.83 28.90 14.94
CA THR A 300 16.15 28.14 16.02
C THR A 300 16.80 26.78 16.25
N ASN A 301 16.35 26.05 17.27
CA ASN A 301 16.76 24.67 17.47
C ASN A 301 16.05 23.69 16.49
N ILE A 302 15.18 24.16 15.60
CA ILE A 302 14.53 23.32 14.60
C ILE A 302 15.49 23.08 13.41
N TYR A 303 15.49 21.86 12.87
CA TYR A 303 16.11 21.51 11.60
C TYR A 303 15.06 20.89 10.68
N ILE A 304 14.89 21.46 9.50
CA ILE A 304 14.01 20.90 8.46
C ILE A 304 14.84 19.99 7.57
N ILE A 305 14.48 18.71 7.50
CA ILE A 305 15.12 17.74 6.60
C ILE A 305 14.42 17.82 5.24
N SER A 306 15.18 18.03 4.16
CA SER A 306 14.62 17.96 2.81
C SER A 306 14.63 16.53 2.23
N LYS A 307 13.83 16.31 1.18
CA LYS A 307 13.80 15.01 0.47
C LYS A 307 15.16 14.67 -0.13
N SER A 308 15.88 15.65 -0.70
CA SER A 308 17.20 15.41 -1.26
C SER A 308 18.22 14.95 -0.22
N GLU A 309 18.23 15.55 0.98
CA GLU A 309 19.11 15.14 2.08
C GLU A 309 18.81 13.71 2.53
N LEU A 310 17.53 13.38 2.68
CA LEU A 310 17.12 12.06 3.14
C LEU A 310 17.31 10.99 2.05
N TYR A 311 17.11 11.33 0.77
CA TYR A 311 17.40 10.45 -0.36
C TYR A 311 18.89 10.16 -0.51
N LYS A 312 19.76 11.16 -0.27
CA LYS A 312 21.21 10.95 -0.18
C LYS A 312 21.55 9.95 0.93
N THR A 313 20.95 10.12 2.11
CA THR A 313 21.12 9.19 3.24
C THR A 313 20.70 7.77 2.86
N LEU A 314 19.61 7.61 2.11
CA LEU A 314 19.15 6.29 1.63
C LEU A 314 20.19 5.65 0.71
N ASN A 315 20.79 6.43 -0.19
CA ASN A 315 21.82 5.95 -1.10
C ASN A 315 23.12 5.51 -0.40
N GLU A 316 23.40 6.09 0.77
CA GLU A 316 24.54 5.75 1.63
C GLU A 316 24.20 4.59 2.59
N ASN A 317 22.91 4.35 2.88
CA ASN A 317 22.45 3.24 3.73
C ASN A 317 22.39 1.91 2.96
N SER A 318 23.51 1.18 2.96
CA SER A 318 23.63 -0.11 2.27
C SER A 318 22.58 -1.15 2.69
N TYR A 319 22.20 -1.19 3.98
CA TYR A 319 21.22 -2.14 4.49
C TYR A 319 19.82 -1.91 3.89
N LEU A 320 19.27 -0.69 4.05
CA LEU A 320 17.97 -0.34 3.50
C LEU A 320 17.96 -0.42 1.97
N LYS A 321 19.06 -0.01 1.32
CA LYS A 321 19.19 -0.11 -0.14
C LYS A 321 19.13 -1.57 -0.62
N ASN A 322 19.87 -2.47 0.02
CA ASN A 322 19.84 -3.89 -0.34
C ASN A 322 18.47 -4.52 -0.10
N LYS A 323 17.82 -4.17 1.01
CA LYS A 323 16.45 -4.61 1.31
C LYS A 323 15.47 -4.17 0.22
N LEU A 324 15.52 -2.89 -0.17
CA LEU A 324 14.64 -2.35 -1.21
C LEU A 324 14.96 -2.96 -2.59
N ALA A 325 16.21 -3.29 -2.90
CA ALA A 325 16.60 -3.83 -4.20
C ALA A 325 15.94 -5.18 -4.52
N GLU A 326 15.47 -5.92 -3.51
CA GLU A 326 14.68 -7.14 -3.70
C GLU A 326 13.40 -6.85 -4.51
N PHE A 327 12.75 -5.70 -4.27
CA PHE A 327 11.43 -5.36 -4.82
C PHE A 327 11.43 -4.16 -5.78
N TYR A 328 12.43 -3.29 -5.68
CA TYR A 328 12.53 -2.03 -6.40
C TYR A 328 13.79 -1.99 -7.26
N ASN A 329 13.75 -1.24 -8.35
CA ASN A 329 14.93 -0.92 -9.14
C ASN A 329 15.56 0.36 -8.57
N ILE A 330 16.79 0.27 -8.09
CA ILE A 330 17.53 1.39 -7.47
C ILE A 330 18.66 1.88 -8.40
N ASP A 331 18.71 1.39 -9.64
CA ASP A 331 19.69 1.86 -10.62
C ASP A 331 19.36 3.29 -11.03
N ASN A 332 20.39 4.15 -11.06
CA ASN A 332 20.33 5.57 -11.40
C ASN A 332 20.00 5.86 -12.88
N ASN A 333 19.47 4.88 -13.63
CA ASN A 333 19.07 5.12 -15.00
C ASN A 333 17.90 6.10 -15.00
N THR A 334 18.05 7.17 -15.78
CA THR A 334 17.11 8.28 -15.92
C THR A 334 15.78 7.79 -16.47
N VAL A 335 14.90 7.33 -15.58
CA VAL A 335 13.48 7.23 -15.91
C VAL A 335 12.90 8.64 -15.83
N HIS A 336 12.24 9.05 -16.90
CA HIS A 336 11.60 10.36 -16.97
C HIS A 336 10.61 10.52 -15.80
N SER A 337 10.74 11.62 -15.05
CA SER A 337 9.82 11.92 -13.95
C SER A 337 8.40 12.14 -14.47
N TYR A 338 7.41 11.98 -13.60
CA TYR A 338 6.02 12.30 -13.93
C TYR A 338 5.89 13.73 -14.45
N GLU A 339 6.56 14.68 -13.80
CA GLU A 339 6.58 16.10 -14.17
C GLU A 339 7.21 16.32 -15.54
N MET A 340 8.33 15.66 -15.85
CA MET A 340 8.97 15.76 -17.17
C MET A 340 8.03 15.26 -18.28
N ILE A 341 7.43 14.09 -18.09
CA ILE A 341 6.51 13.49 -19.06
C ILE A 341 5.25 14.35 -19.21
N LYS A 342 4.72 14.88 -18.11
CA LYS A 342 3.60 15.82 -18.11
C LYS A 342 3.93 17.07 -18.92
N ASN A 343 5.09 17.69 -18.70
CA ASN A 343 5.52 18.87 -19.45
C ASN A 343 5.67 18.57 -20.95
N ILE A 344 6.29 17.45 -21.32
CA ILE A 344 6.40 17.03 -22.73
C ILE A 344 5.02 16.93 -23.39
N LEU A 345 4.06 16.29 -22.71
CA LEU A 345 2.69 16.15 -23.22
C LEU A 345 1.91 17.48 -23.23
N GLU A 346 2.17 18.39 -22.30
CA GLU A 346 1.51 19.70 -22.26
C GLU A 346 2.09 20.66 -23.30
N GLU A 347 3.38 20.52 -23.66
CA GLU A 347 4.08 21.40 -24.60
C GLU A 347 3.94 20.98 -26.07
N ASN A 348 3.76 19.67 -26.34
CA ASN A 348 3.70 19.13 -27.70
C ASN A 348 2.46 19.65 -28.48
N PRO A 349 2.65 20.29 -29.65
CA PRO A 349 1.54 20.83 -30.45
C PRO A 349 0.51 19.77 -30.89
N LYS A 350 0.94 18.52 -31.11
CA LYS A 350 0.05 17.40 -31.48
C LYS A 350 -0.85 16.94 -30.34
N THR A 351 -0.50 17.27 -29.10
CA THR A 351 -1.28 16.97 -27.88
C THR A 351 -2.01 18.20 -27.34
N LYS A 352 -1.58 19.42 -27.70
CA LYS A 352 -2.22 20.70 -27.32
C LYS A 352 -3.62 20.92 -27.90
N GLU A 353 -3.95 20.37 -29.07
CA GLU A 353 -5.34 20.43 -29.59
C GLU A 353 -6.35 19.70 -28.69
N CYS A 354 -5.88 18.90 -27.72
CA CYS A 354 -6.71 18.06 -26.86
C CYS A 354 -6.83 18.53 -25.40
N ILE A 355 -6.15 19.60 -24.98
CA ILE A 355 -6.12 20.04 -23.58
C ILE A 355 -6.84 21.39 -23.41
N VAL A 356 -8.13 21.35 -23.07
CA VAL A 356 -8.85 22.51 -22.51
C VAL A 356 -9.65 22.12 -21.25
N TYR A 357 -9.45 22.88 -20.18
CA TYR A 357 -10.12 22.83 -18.86
C TYR A 357 -11.64 23.09 -19.01
N LYS A 358 -12.61 22.52 -18.28
CA LYS A 358 -12.81 22.28 -16.83
C LYS A 358 -13.88 21.17 -16.68
N LYS A 359 -13.83 20.41 -15.57
CA LYS A 359 -14.85 19.45 -15.06
C LYS A 359 -15.81 18.82 -16.10
N CYS A 360 -15.48 17.65 -16.65
CA CYS A 360 -16.47 16.68 -17.17
C CYS A 360 -15.79 15.34 -17.50
N ARG A 361 -16.59 14.29 -17.70
CA ARG A 361 -16.23 12.98 -18.30
C ARG A 361 -15.30 13.20 -19.51
N PHE A 362 -14.47 12.21 -19.91
CA PHE A 362 -13.69 12.29 -21.16
C PHE A 362 -14.62 12.80 -22.28
N THR A 363 -14.47 14.06 -22.67
CA THR A 363 -15.19 14.61 -23.82
C THR A 363 -14.46 14.11 -25.06
N LYS A 364 -15.16 14.05 -26.20
CA LYS A 364 -14.67 13.50 -27.49
C LYS A 364 -13.29 14.00 -27.96
N ASN A 365 -12.70 15.02 -27.31
CA ASN A 365 -11.46 15.67 -27.71
C ASN A 365 -10.28 15.45 -26.75
N LYS A 366 -10.42 14.65 -25.67
CA LYS A 366 -9.34 14.44 -24.68
C LYS A 366 -8.67 13.08 -24.82
N ILE A 367 -7.39 13.06 -25.17
CA ILE A 367 -6.57 11.84 -25.27
C ILE A 367 -5.89 11.50 -23.93
N TYR A 368 -5.58 12.49 -23.09
CA TYR A 368 -4.85 12.27 -21.84
C TYR A 368 -5.55 12.88 -20.62
N LYS A 369 -5.42 12.20 -19.47
CA LYS A 369 -5.81 12.75 -18.16
C LYS A 369 -4.76 12.46 -17.10
N PHE A 370 -4.23 13.53 -16.53
CA PHE A 370 -3.30 13.50 -15.41
C PHE A 370 -4.00 13.21 -14.08
N ASN A 371 -3.38 12.36 -13.26
CA ASN A 371 -3.78 12.17 -11.87
C ASN A 371 -2.57 12.45 -10.98
N ASP A 372 -2.44 13.72 -10.58
CA ASP A 372 -1.28 14.18 -9.81
C ASP A 372 -1.15 13.48 -8.45
N ASN A 373 -2.27 13.05 -7.85
CA ASN A 373 -2.27 12.30 -6.58
C ASN A 373 -1.67 10.89 -6.74
N ARG A 374 -1.85 10.27 -7.90
CA ARG A 374 -1.33 8.93 -8.20
C ARG A 374 -0.09 8.95 -9.08
N LYS A 375 0.32 10.12 -9.57
CA LYS A 375 1.42 10.31 -10.52
C LYS A 375 1.31 9.38 -11.75
N ILE A 376 0.10 9.26 -12.30
CA ILE A 376 -0.19 8.46 -13.51
C ILE A 376 -0.87 9.30 -14.59
N ILE A 377 -0.77 8.82 -15.82
CA ILE A 377 -1.34 9.46 -17.01
C ILE A 377 -2.32 8.48 -17.64
N TYR A 378 -3.61 8.77 -17.56
CA TYR A 378 -4.64 8.00 -18.25
C TYR A 378 -4.62 8.29 -19.75
N ILE A 379 -4.82 7.26 -20.57
CA ILE A 379 -4.81 7.30 -22.03
C ILE A 379 -6.23 6.94 -22.50
N GLU A 380 -6.92 7.89 -23.13
CA GLU A 380 -8.29 7.86 -23.69
C GLU A 380 -9.44 7.59 -22.73
N ASN A 381 -9.28 6.70 -21.75
CA ASN A 381 -10.25 6.39 -20.71
C ASN A 381 -9.55 6.03 -19.39
N TYR A 382 -10.30 5.53 -18.40
CA TYR A 382 -9.74 5.16 -17.09
C TYR A 382 -9.17 3.72 -17.04
N GLU A 383 -9.23 2.99 -18.15
CA GLU A 383 -8.82 1.60 -18.23
C GLU A 383 -7.41 1.44 -18.77
N CYS A 384 -6.89 2.42 -19.51
CA CYS A 384 -5.48 2.47 -19.93
C CYS A 384 -4.74 3.62 -19.23
N PHE A 385 -3.58 3.34 -18.64
CA PHE A 385 -2.77 4.37 -17.99
C PHE A 385 -1.27 4.07 -18.08
N TYR A 386 -0.48 5.11 -18.23
CA TYR A 386 0.96 5.05 -18.11
C TYR A 386 1.40 5.41 -16.68
N SER A 387 2.34 4.63 -16.14
CA SER A 387 3.02 4.93 -14.89
C SER A 387 4.52 5.17 -15.15
N PRO A 388 5.02 6.41 -14.92
CA PRO A 388 6.44 6.73 -15.00
C PRO A 388 7.28 5.83 -14.09
N GLU A 389 6.80 5.52 -12.90
CA GLU A 389 7.53 4.73 -11.89
C GLU A 389 7.80 3.29 -12.33
N PHE A 390 6.94 2.72 -13.18
CA PHE A 390 7.13 1.40 -13.78
C PHE A 390 7.71 1.49 -15.21
N ASN A 391 7.85 2.69 -15.76
CA ASN A 391 8.11 2.94 -17.18
C ASN A 391 7.24 2.06 -18.10
N SER A 392 5.95 1.95 -17.77
CA SER A 392 5.03 0.98 -18.38
C SER A 392 3.61 1.52 -18.51
N ILE A 393 2.93 1.05 -19.56
CA ILE A 393 1.51 1.24 -19.81
C ILE A 393 0.78 0.03 -19.26
N PHE A 394 -0.27 0.29 -18.48
CA PHE A 394 -1.13 -0.72 -17.89
C PHE A 394 -2.54 -0.62 -18.48
N ILE A 395 -3.10 -1.77 -18.82
CA ILE A 395 -4.45 -1.91 -19.37
C ILE A 395 -5.25 -2.76 -18.40
N ASN A 396 -6.19 -2.13 -17.73
CA ASN A 396 -7.08 -2.77 -16.77
C ASN A 396 -8.32 -3.38 -17.42
N SER A 397 -8.54 -3.16 -18.72
CA SER A 397 -9.65 -3.74 -19.48
C SER A 397 -9.34 -5.16 -19.95
N SER A 398 -10.40 -5.94 -20.19
CA SER A 398 -10.35 -7.18 -20.96
C SER A 398 -10.45 -6.94 -22.47
N ASP A 399 -10.88 -5.75 -22.90
CA ASP A 399 -11.01 -5.41 -24.32
C ASP A 399 -9.67 -4.93 -24.90
N LYS A 400 -9.33 -5.44 -26.09
CA LYS A 400 -8.10 -5.10 -26.84
C LYS A 400 -8.25 -3.87 -27.75
N THR A 401 -9.27 -3.06 -27.54
CA THR A 401 -9.62 -1.93 -28.43
C THR A 401 -8.70 -0.71 -28.29
N TYR A 402 -7.57 -0.84 -27.56
CA TYR A 402 -6.70 0.27 -27.16
C TYR A 402 -5.34 0.30 -27.88
N ASP A 403 -5.06 -0.67 -28.75
CA ASP A 403 -3.72 -0.86 -29.31
C ASP A 403 -3.24 0.36 -30.13
N ASP A 404 -4.11 0.95 -30.98
CA ASP A 404 -3.79 2.15 -31.77
C ASP A 404 -3.41 3.37 -30.90
N SER A 405 -4.10 3.54 -29.78
CA SER A 405 -3.93 4.67 -28.86
C SER A 405 -2.65 4.54 -28.04
N ILE A 406 -2.29 3.30 -27.73
CA ILE A 406 -1.03 2.92 -27.10
C ILE A 406 0.14 3.17 -28.05
N GLU A 407 0.01 2.79 -29.32
CA GLU A 407 1.04 3.08 -30.33
C GLU A 407 1.23 4.59 -30.51
N LYS A 408 0.14 5.37 -30.59
CA LYS A 408 0.23 6.85 -30.61
C LYS A 408 0.92 7.41 -29.37
N PHE A 409 0.62 6.88 -28.18
CA PHE A 409 1.30 7.28 -26.94
C PHE A 409 2.78 6.98 -27.03
N LYS A 410 3.17 5.74 -27.35
CA LYS A 410 4.58 5.33 -27.51
C LYS A 410 5.32 6.23 -28.51
N ASN A 411 4.75 6.47 -29.69
CA ASN A 411 5.31 7.35 -30.72
C ASN A 411 5.42 8.83 -30.28
N THR A 412 4.69 9.26 -29.26
CA THR A 412 4.82 10.61 -28.68
C THR A 412 6.05 10.72 -27.77
N PHE A 413 6.51 9.59 -27.21
CA PHE A 413 7.67 9.50 -26.33
C PHE A 413 8.91 8.89 -26.98
N ASP A 414 8.76 8.23 -28.14
CA ASP A 414 9.87 7.85 -29.01
C ASP A 414 10.41 9.12 -29.69
N ILE A 415 11.28 9.81 -28.94
CA ILE A 415 12.47 10.51 -29.45
C ILE A 415 13.51 9.44 -29.80
#